data_AF-A0A8J2JZ09-F1
#
_entry.id   AF-A0A8J2JZ09-F1
#
_cell.length_a   1.000
_cell.length_b   1.000
_cell.length_c   1.000
_cell.angle_alpha   90.00
_cell.angle_beta   90.00
_cell.angle_gamma   90.00
#
_symmetry.space_group_name_H-M   'P 1'
#
loop_
_entity.id
_entity.type
_entity.pdbx_description
1 polymer ?
#
loop_
_entity_poly.entity_id
_entity_poly.type
_entity_poly.pdbx_seq_one_letter_code
_entity_poly.pdbx_strand_id
1 'polypeptide(L)' 'AADIARPVVGQLMERVEVYGVSRNVWLPRLLKHMPIEAIPSWYGGKKNFKPISIHG' A
#
# COMPACT_ATOMS: atom_id res chain seq x y z
N ALA A 1 -3.27 -6.84 -35.54
CA ALA A 1 -3.16 -6.06 -34.30
C ALA A 1 -4.47 -6.19 -33.55
N ALA A 2 -4.51 -7.00 -32.50
CA ALA A 2 -5.70 -7.19 -31.67
C ALA A 2 -5.43 -6.55 -30.30
N ASP A 3 -5.58 -5.23 -30.25
CA ASP A 3 -5.58 -4.49 -28.99
C ASP A 3 -7.02 -4.34 -28.54
N ILE A 4 -7.57 -5.46 -28.04
CA ILE A 4 -8.86 -5.45 -27.35
C ILE A 4 -8.50 -5.16 -25.90
N ALA A 5 -8.64 -3.90 -25.53
CA ALA A 5 -8.54 -3.41 -24.16
C ALA A 5 -9.30 -4.37 -23.22
N ARG A 6 -8.56 -5.28 -22.57
CA ARG A 6 -9.08 -5.98 -21.38
C ARG A 6 -9.54 -4.87 -20.44
N PRO A 7 -10.75 -4.95 -19.86
CA PRO A 7 -11.23 -3.90 -18.98
C PRO A 7 -10.19 -3.72 -17.88
N VAL A 8 -9.54 -2.56 -17.88
CA VAL A 8 -8.41 -2.20 -16.97
C VAL A 8 -8.77 -2.52 -15.52
N VAL A 9 -10.07 -2.38 -15.19
CA VAL A 9 -10.65 -2.72 -13.90
C VAL A 9 -10.44 -4.20 -13.51
N GLY A 10 -10.64 -5.14 -14.43
CA GLY A 10 -10.46 -6.57 -14.14
C GLY A 10 -9.01 -6.93 -13.81
N GLN A 11 -8.05 -6.37 -14.55
CA GLN A 11 -6.62 -6.57 -14.29
C GLN A 11 -6.10 -5.83 -13.05
N LEU A 12 -6.69 -4.68 -12.72
CA LEU A 12 -6.34 -3.93 -11.51
C LEU A 12 -6.73 -4.70 -10.26
N MET A 13 -7.92 -5.31 -10.25
CA MET A 13 -8.41 -6.08 -9.10
C MET A 13 -7.60 -7.34 -8.82
N GLU A 14 -6.93 -7.93 -9.82
CA GLU A 14 -5.99 -9.05 -9.62
C GLU A 14 -4.72 -8.66 -8.84
N ARG A 15 -4.40 -7.36 -8.78
CA ARG A 15 -3.17 -6.84 -8.17
C ARG A 15 -3.42 -6.05 -6.88
N VAL A 16 -4.67 -5.93 -6.46
CA VAL A 16 -5.08 -5.15 -5.30
C VAL A 16 -5.60 -6.09 -4.22
N GLU A 17 -4.96 -6.05 -3.06
CA GLU A 17 -5.48 -6.67 -1.85
C GLU A 17 -6.18 -5.60 -1.01
N VAL A 18 -7.48 -5.79 -0.73
CA VAL A 18 -8.26 -4.88 0.11
C VAL A 18 -8.29 -5.40 1.54
N TYR A 19 -7.83 -4.57 2.46
CA TYR A 19 -7.83 -4.86 3.89
C TYR A 19 -8.76 -3.90 4.65
N GLY A 20 -9.41 -4.40 5.70
CA GLY A 20 -10.11 -3.57 6.67
C GLY A 20 -9.15 -2.92 7.69
N VAL A 21 -9.71 -2.33 8.75
CA VAL A 21 -8.93 -1.60 9.77
C VAL A 21 -8.04 -2.48 10.65
N SER A 22 -8.20 -3.81 10.61
CA SER A 22 -7.48 -4.73 11.50
C SER A 22 -5.99 -4.80 11.18
N ARG A 23 -5.19 -4.05 11.96
CA ARG A 23 -3.72 -4.01 11.85
C ARG A 23 -3.08 -5.39 11.88
N ASN A 24 -3.59 -6.29 12.72
CA ASN A 24 -3.05 -7.65 12.86
C ASN A 24 -3.25 -8.50 11.59
N VAL A 25 -4.12 -8.06 10.67
CA VAL A 25 -4.35 -8.72 9.38
C VAL A 25 -3.48 -8.10 8.28
N TRP A 26 -3.51 -6.78 8.11
CA TRP A 26 -2.86 -6.13 6.97
C TRP A 26 -1.36 -5.89 7.16
N LEU A 27 -0.89 -5.62 8.37
CA LEU A 27 0.52 -5.31 8.60
C LEU A 27 1.46 -6.50 8.30
N PRO A 28 1.15 -7.74 8.71
CA PRO A 28 1.97 -8.89 8.34
C PRO A 28 2.05 -9.14 6.83
N ARG A 29 0.99 -8.76 6.09
CA ARG A 29 0.95 -8.88 4.63
C ARG A 29 1.84 -7.83 3.98
N LEU A 30 1.73 -6.58 4.43
CA LEU A 30 2.59 -5.49 3.99
C LEU A 30 4.09 -5.79 4.20
N LEU A 31 4.43 -6.39 5.35
CA LEU A 31 5.80 -6.79 5.69
C LEU A 31 6.40 -7.89 4.77
N LYS A 32 5.58 -8.61 4.01
CA LYS A 32 6.08 -9.56 2.99
C LYS A 32 6.65 -8.85 1.75
N HIS A 33 6.23 -7.60 1.52
CA HIS A 33 6.58 -6.85 0.33
C HIS A 33 7.59 -5.73 0.61
N MET A 34 7.70 -5.27 1.86
CA MET A 34 8.64 -4.21 2.24
C MET A 34 9.20 -4.37 3.66
N PRO A 35 10.46 -3.96 3.91
CA PRO A 35 11.05 -4.00 5.24
C PRO A 35 10.39 -3.00 6.18
N ILE A 36 10.38 -3.32 7.49
CA ILE A 36 9.71 -2.51 8.52
C ILE A 36 10.32 -1.11 8.67
N GLU A 37 11.59 -0.95 8.32
CA GLU A 37 12.35 0.31 8.29
C GLU A 37 11.85 1.26 7.19
N ALA A 38 11.17 0.75 6.17
CA ALA A 38 10.60 1.54 5.09
C ALA A 38 9.15 1.98 5.37
N ILE A 39 8.46 1.33 6.32
CA ILE A 39 7.06 1.60 6.65
C ILE A 39 6.97 2.80 7.61
N PRO A 40 6.13 3.83 7.32
CA PRO A 40 5.91 4.93 8.24
C PRO A 40 5.42 4.48 9.62
N SER A 41 5.84 5.18 10.68
CA SER A 41 5.45 4.84 12.06
C SER A 41 3.94 4.89 12.30
N TRP A 42 3.22 5.80 11.65
CA TRP A 42 1.74 5.85 11.69
C TRP A 42 1.06 4.68 10.96
N TYR A 43 1.80 3.87 10.18
CA TYR A 43 1.37 2.57 9.65
C TYR A 43 2.00 1.39 10.41
N GLY A 44 2.53 1.62 11.62
CA GLY A 44 3.09 0.57 12.47
C GLY A 44 4.51 0.11 12.10
N GLY A 45 5.21 0.87 11.25
CA GLY A 45 6.62 0.66 10.93
C GLY A 45 7.58 1.46 11.80
N LYS A 46 8.86 1.54 11.38
CA LYS A 46 9.91 2.29 12.10
C LYS A 46 10.32 3.58 11.42
N LYS A 47 9.81 3.87 10.21
CA LYS A 47 10.20 5.06 9.46
C LYS A 47 9.54 6.29 10.05
N ASN A 48 10.35 7.16 10.62
CA ASN A 48 9.91 8.48 11.06
C ASN A 48 10.08 9.46 9.91
N PHE A 49 8.97 9.95 9.38
CA PHE A 49 8.98 11.04 8.40
C PHE A 49 8.96 12.35 9.17
N LYS A 50 9.86 13.26 8.83
CA LYS A 50 9.79 14.63 9.32
C LYS A 50 8.63 15.31 8.58
N PRO A 51 7.58 15.77 9.28
CA PRO A 51 6.50 16.51 8.62
C PRO A 51 7.10 17.73 7.92
N ILE A 52 6.73 17.92 6.66
CA ILE A 52 6.96 19.17 5.95
C ILE A 52 5.73 20.04 6.18
N SER A 53 5.92 21.16 6.88
CA SER A 53 4.87 22.16 7.04
C SER A 53 4.67 22.88 5.72
N ILE A 54 3.50 22.72 5.12
CA ILE A 54 3.07 23.50 3.95
C ILE A 54 2.21 24.63 4.49
N HIS A 55 2.72 25.86 4.45
CA HIS A 55 1.94 27.06 4.74
C HIS A 55 1.26 27.51 3.45
N GLY A 56 -0.07 27.57 3.48
CA GLY A 56 -0.90 28.13 2.42
C GLY A 56 -1.18 29.61 2.63
#